data_AF-A0A7U4JPY1-F1
#
_entry.id   AF-A0A7U4JPY1-F1
#
_cell.length_a   1.000
_cell.length_b   1.000
_cell.length_c   1.000
_cell.angle_alpha   90.00
_cell.angle_beta   90.00
_cell.angle_gamma   90.00
#
_symmetry.space_group_name_H-M   'P 1'
#
loop_
_entity.id
_entity.type
_entity.pdbx_description
1 polymer ?
#
loop_
_entity_poly.entity_id
_entity_poly.type
_entity_poly.pdbx_seq_one_letter_code
_entity_poly.pdbx_strand_id
1 'polypeptide(L)'
;MKKLTDLIAILFAIGFCAFIILGISFIAKEVGLNPNFVLSLTIIFSIPTIVSFSWFIFCTIFKPKKGKKITVEQIFYKQKVYPLYLETRNCFRIALQNKMLTRKEILKFKSMLNKALVGELKKYGKCKFENDAHEIYTKLKSHHICEKDMEALKDYITPYAVASTVYNMQPTSKPYLKVIK
;
A
#
# COMPACT_ATOMS: atom_id res chain seq x y z
N MET A 1 -13.78 1.70 -2.97
CA MET A 1 -14.53 1.19 -4.14
C MET A 1 -15.35 -0.05 -3.82
N LYS A 2 -14.79 -1.17 -3.30
CA LYS A 2 -15.57 -2.38 -2.99
C LYS A 2 -16.82 -2.17 -2.11
N LYS A 3 -16.73 -1.36 -1.06
CA LYS A 3 -17.88 -1.07 -0.18
C LYS A 3 -19.05 -0.36 -0.88
N LEU A 4 -18.78 0.46 -1.90
CA LEU A 4 -19.82 1.20 -2.62
C LEU A 4 -20.53 0.29 -3.62
N THR A 5 -19.78 -0.56 -4.33
CA THR A 5 -20.36 -1.56 -5.25
C THR A 5 -21.22 -2.59 -4.51
N ASP A 6 -20.80 -2.99 -3.30
CA ASP A 6 -21.58 -3.93 -2.48
C ASP A 6 -22.89 -3.28 -2.00
N LEU A 7 -22.87 -1.99 -1.62
CA LEU A 7 -24.06 -1.27 -1.17
C LEU A 7 -25.07 -1.02 -2.31
N ILE A 8 -24.60 -0.73 -3.52
CA ILE A 8 -25.44 -0.59 -4.71
C ILE A 8 -26.08 -1.94 -5.08
N ALA A 9 -25.34 -3.05 -4.99
CA ALA A 9 -25.86 -4.38 -5.27
C ALA A 9 -26.98 -4.79 -4.28
N ILE A 10 -26.82 -4.44 -3.00
CA ILE A 10 -27.86 -4.66 -1.97
C ILE A 10 -29.11 -3.83 -2.28
N LEU A 11 -28.94 -2.54 -2.62
CA LEU A 11 -30.05 -1.65 -2.96
C LEU A 11 -30.83 -2.14 -4.19
N PHE A 12 -30.11 -2.63 -5.21
CA PHE A 12 -30.72 -3.16 -6.42
C PHE A 12 -31.52 -4.45 -6.14
N ALA A 13 -30.99 -5.35 -5.30
CA ALA A 13 -31.69 -6.57 -4.92
C ALA A 13 -32.98 -6.28 -4.12
N ILE A 14 -32.93 -5.35 -3.16
CA ILE A 14 -34.12 -4.93 -2.40
C ILE A 14 -35.16 -4.32 -3.33
N GLY A 15 -34.74 -3.43 -4.25
CA GLY A 15 -35.62 -2.81 -5.23
C GLY A 15 -36.27 -3.81 -6.18
N PHE A 16 -35.52 -4.81 -6.65
CA PHE A 16 -36.04 -5.85 -7.53
C PHE A 16 -37.07 -6.75 -6.84
N CYS A 17 -36.83 -7.13 -5.58
CA CYS A 17 -37.81 -7.88 -4.78
C CYS A 17 -39.10 -7.09 -4.57
N ALA A 18 -39.00 -5.80 -4.22
CA ALA A 18 -40.18 -4.94 -4.06
C ALA A 18 -40.97 -4.78 -5.37
N PHE A 19 -40.27 -4.66 -6.50
CA PHE A 19 -40.88 -4.57 -7.83
C PHE A 19 -41.69 -5.82 -8.19
N ILE A 20 -41.15 -7.02 -7.93
CA ILE A 20 -41.87 -8.28 -8.16
C ILE A 20 -43.13 -8.38 -7.28
N ILE A 21 -43.03 -8.02 -6.00
CA ILE A 21 -44.17 -8.07 -5.06
C ILE A 21 -45.28 -7.12 -5.51
N LEU A 22 -44.93 -5.89 -5.91
CA LEU A 22 -45.89 -4.90 -6.42
C LEU A 22 -46.52 -5.34 -7.74
N GLY A 23 -45.74 -5.90 -8.67
CA GLY A 23 -46.24 -6.41 -9.94
C GLY A 23 -47.25 -7.55 -9.76
N ILE A 24 -46.95 -8.52 -8.89
CA ILE A 24 -47.86 -9.62 -8.59
C ILE A 24 -49.14 -9.11 -7.91
N SER A 25 -49.01 -8.16 -6.99
CA SER A 25 -50.16 -7.56 -6.28
C SER A 25 -51.08 -6.77 -7.22
N PHE A 26 -50.51 -6.08 -8.21
CA PHE A 26 -51.27 -5.34 -9.22
C PHE A 26 -52.03 -6.29 -10.15
N ILE A 27 -51.37 -7.34 -10.65
CA ILE A 27 -52.00 -8.36 -11.50
C ILE A 27 -53.10 -9.10 -10.73
N ALA A 28 -52.87 -9.42 -9.45
CA ALA A 28 -53.86 -10.07 -8.60
C ALA A 28 -55.14 -9.24 -8.41
N LYS A 29 -54.98 -7.91 -8.28
CA LYS A 29 -56.10 -6.98 -8.12
C LYS A 29 -56.95 -6.89 -9.38
N GLU A 30 -56.35 -6.85 -10.57
CA GLU A 30 -57.09 -6.75 -11.84
C GLU A 30 -57.73 -8.08 -12.27
N VAL A 31 -57.13 -9.21 -11.92
CA VAL A 31 -57.64 -10.55 -12.30
C VAL A 31 -58.61 -11.12 -11.25
N GLY A 32 -58.79 -10.44 -10.11
CA GLY A 32 -59.68 -10.91 -9.04
C GLY A 32 -59.22 -12.22 -8.39
N LEU A 33 -57.90 -12.43 -8.30
CA LEU A 33 -57.33 -13.69 -7.81
C LEU A 33 -57.48 -13.82 -6.29
N ASN A 34 -57.70 -15.05 -5.84
CA ASN A 34 -57.80 -15.36 -4.40
C ASN A 34 -56.49 -14.98 -3.68
N PRO A 35 -56.55 -14.22 -2.57
CA PRO A 35 -55.35 -13.77 -1.84
C PRO A 35 -54.44 -14.92 -1.38
N ASN A 36 -54.98 -16.10 -1.08
CA ASN A 36 -54.19 -17.27 -0.69
C ASN A 36 -53.39 -17.84 -1.87
N PHE A 37 -53.90 -17.72 -3.10
CA PHE A 37 -53.20 -18.14 -4.31
C PHE A 37 -52.04 -17.17 -4.64
N VAL A 38 -52.27 -15.87 -4.46
CA VAL A 38 -51.26 -14.82 -4.64
C VAL A 38 -50.12 -14.97 -3.63
N LEU A 39 -50.44 -15.31 -2.38
CA LEU A 39 -49.45 -15.59 -1.34
C LEU A 39 -48.61 -16.82 -1.69
N SER A 40 -49.22 -17.90 -2.21
CA SER A 40 -48.49 -19.09 -2.65
C SER A 40 -47.54 -18.77 -3.81
N LEU A 41 -48.00 -18.01 -4.80
CA LEU A 41 -47.18 -17.62 -5.95
C LEU A 41 -45.96 -16.78 -5.54
N THR A 42 -46.17 -15.80 -4.66
CA THR A 42 -45.08 -14.92 -4.16
C THR A 42 -44.03 -15.69 -3.36
N ILE A 43 -44.43 -16.71 -2.58
CA ILE A 43 -43.49 -17.60 -1.87
C ILE A 43 -42.67 -18.42 -2.88
N ILE A 44 -43.32 -19.02 -3.89
CA ILE A 44 -42.63 -19.84 -4.90
C ILE A 44 -41.61 -19.02 -5.70
N PHE A 45 -41.95 -17.78 -6.07
CA PHE A 45 -41.04 -16.91 -6.83
C PHE A 45 -39.94 -16.27 -5.97
N SER A 46 -40.12 -16.15 -4.65
CA SER A 46 -39.11 -15.56 -3.76
C SER A 46 -38.04 -16.56 -3.30
N ILE A 47 -38.32 -17.86 -3.27
CA ILE A 47 -37.32 -18.88 -2.87
C ILE A 47 -36.06 -18.86 -3.78
N PRO A 48 -36.17 -18.88 -5.13
CA PRO A 48 -35.00 -18.84 -6.01
C PRO A 48 -34.18 -17.54 -5.89
N THR A 49 -34.85 -16.41 -5.64
CA THR A 49 -34.17 -15.11 -5.49
C THR A 49 -33.43 -15.02 -4.16
N ILE A 50 -34.01 -15.52 -3.06
CA ILE A 50 -33.36 -15.61 -1.75
C ILE A 50 -32.15 -16.53 -1.81
N VAL A 51 -32.26 -17.70 -2.45
CA VAL A 51 -31.13 -18.64 -2.60
C VAL A 51 -30.00 -18.03 -3.43
N SER A 52 -30.34 -17.40 -4.56
CA SER A 52 -29.34 -16.75 -5.43
C SER A 52 -28.66 -15.57 -4.73
N PHE A 53 -29.40 -14.77 -3.98
CA PHE A 53 -28.85 -13.65 -3.21
C PHE A 53 -27.97 -14.14 -2.04
N SER A 54 -28.41 -15.18 -1.33
CA SER A 54 -27.62 -15.79 -0.24
C SER A 54 -26.29 -16.34 -0.76
N TRP A 55 -26.30 -17.01 -1.92
CA TRP A 55 -25.09 -17.48 -2.58
C TRP A 55 -24.18 -16.33 -3.04
N PHE A 56 -24.76 -15.25 -3.58
CA PHE A 56 -24.03 -14.04 -3.98
C PHE A 56 -23.36 -13.35 -2.78
N ILE A 57 -24.09 -13.18 -1.67
CA ILE A 57 -23.56 -12.61 -0.42
C ILE A 57 -22.44 -13.50 0.14
N PHE A 58 -22.62 -14.83 0.13
CA PHE A 58 -21.58 -15.77 0.53
C PHE A 58 -20.31 -15.62 -0.33
N CYS A 59 -20.46 -15.58 -1.66
CA CYS A 59 -19.33 -15.47 -2.58
C CYS A 59 -18.62 -14.10 -2.53
N THR A 60 -19.32 -13.02 -2.19
CA THR A 60 -18.78 -11.65 -2.15
C THR A 60 -18.16 -11.31 -0.80
N ILE A 61 -18.85 -11.64 0.31
CA ILE A 61 -18.40 -11.34 1.68
C ILE A 61 -17.38 -12.37 2.16
N PHE A 62 -17.65 -13.66 1.96
CA PHE A 62 -16.82 -14.76 2.46
C PHE A 62 -15.76 -15.24 1.48
N LYS A 63 -15.54 -14.52 0.36
CA LYS A 63 -14.44 -14.83 -0.57
C LYS A 63 -13.17 -15.00 0.26
N PRO A 64 -12.62 -16.21 0.41
CA PRO A 64 -11.50 -16.42 1.31
C PRO A 64 -10.38 -15.57 0.75
N LYS A 65 -9.94 -14.55 1.50
CA LYS A 65 -8.71 -13.83 1.19
C LYS A 65 -7.65 -14.91 1.22
N LYS A 66 -7.22 -15.40 0.06
CA LYS A 66 -6.10 -16.33 -0.06
C LYS A 66 -4.96 -15.68 0.73
N GLY A 67 -4.69 -16.21 1.93
CA GLY A 67 -3.63 -15.70 2.77
C GLY A 67 -2.36 -15.78 1.93
N LYS A 68 -1.66 -14.66 1.74
CA LYS A 68 -0.35 -14.72 1.12
C LYS A 68 0.48 -15.66 1.99
N LYS A 69 1.00 -16.75 1.42
CA LYS A 69 1.96 -17.61 2.11
C LYS A 69 3.15 -16.71 2.48
N ILE A 70 3.29 -16.41 3.76
CA ILE A 70 4.41 -15.63 4.27
C ILE A 70 5.58 -16.61 4.38
N THR A 71 6.63 -16.38 3.61
CA THR A 71 7.84 -17.19 3.67
C THR A 71 8.63 -16.86 4.93
N VAL A 72 9.37 -17.82 5.51
CA VAL A 72 10.26 -17.61 6.67
C VAL A 72 11.22 -16.43 6.44
N GLU A 73 11.75 -16.31 5.22
CA GLU A 73 12.61 -15.21 4.77
C GLU A 73 11.94 -13.83 4.90
N GLN A 74 10.64 -13.73 4.61
CA GLN A 74 9.89 -12.48 4.71
C GLN A 74 9.67 -12.07 6.18
N ILE A 75 9.48 -13.06 7.06
CA ILE A 75 9.37 -12.82 8.51
C ILE A 75 10.71 -12.32 9.04
N PHE A 76 11.80 -13.00 8.68
CA PHE A 76 13.16 -12.62 9.09
C PHE A 76 13.52 -11.21 8.60
N TYR A 77 13.30 -10.92 7.31
CA TYR A 77 13.52 -9.59 6.75
C TYR A 77 12.74 -8.51 7.51
N LYS A 78 11.46 -8.77 7.81
CA LYS A 78 10.59 -7.80 8.49
C LYS A 78 11.02 -7.53 9.93
N GLN A 79 11.58 -8.52 10.62
CA GLN A 79 12.02 -8.37 12.01
C GLN A 79 13.40 -7.71 12.12
N LYS A 80 14.38 -8.12 11.31
CA LYS A 80 15.77 -7.68 11.49
C LYS A 80 16.21 -6.62 10.49
N VAL A 81 15.98 -6.84 9.20
CA VAL A 81 16.52 -5.99 8.14
C VAL A 81 15.67 -4.74 7.92
N TYR A 82 14.34 -4.85 8.08
CA TYR A 82 13.42 -3.74 7.81
C TYR A 82 13.60 -2.52 8.74
N PRO A 83 13.84 -2.67 10.06
CA PRO A 83 14.21 -1.53 10.91
C PRO A 83 15.49 -0.83 10.44
N LEU A 84 16.53 -1.60 10.11
CA LEU A 84 17.81 -1.06 9.61
C LEU A 84 17.65 -0.34 8.27
N TYR A 85 16.83 -0.89 7.37
CA TYR A 85 16.44 -0.24 6.12
C TYR A 85 15.76 1.11 6.37
N LEU A 86 14.80 1.17 7.31
CA LEU A 86 14.09 2.40 7.62
C LEU A 86 15.04 3.48 8.14
N GLU A 87 15.93 3.11 9.06
CA GLU A 87 16.97 4.01 9.59
C GLU A 87 17.87 4.51 8.45
N THR A 88 18.47 3.59 7.69
CA THR A 88 19.39 3.91 6.58
C THR A 88 18.73 4.83 5.56
N ARG A 89 17.49 4.54 5.16
CA ARG A 89 16.72 5.36 4.23
C ARG A 89 16.47 6.77 4.78
N ASN A 90 16.12 6.87 6.05
CA ASN A 90 15.84 8.15 6.68
C ASN A 90 17.12 8.98 6.81
N CYS A 91 18.25 8.38 7.22
CA CYS A 91 19.55 9.04 7.25
C CYS A 91 19.98 9.51 5.86
N PHE A 92 19.84 8.67 4.83
CA PHE A 92 20.14 9.05 3.45
C PHE A 92 19.28 10.22 2.98
N ARG A 93 17.97 10.20 3.28
CA ARG A 93 17.06 11.31 2.97
C ARG A 93 17.48 12.61 3.64
N ILE A 94 17.78 12.57 4.94
CA ILE A 94 18.19 13.73 5.72
C ILE A 94 19.49 14.31 5.15
N ALA A 95 20.49 13.47 4.90
CA ALA A 95 21.78 13.88 4.36
C ALA A 95 21.65 14.49 2.95
N LEU A 96 20.77 13.93 2.11
CA LEU A 96 20.50 14.44 0.76
C LEU A 96 19.77 15.80 0.80
N GLN A 97 18.73 15.93 1.64
CA GLN A 97 17.94 17.16 1.79
C GLN A 97 18.77 18.33 2.30
N ASN A 98 19.68 18.07 3.24
CA ASN A 98 20.59 19.06 3.80
C ASN A 98 21.86 19.27 2.96
N LYS A 99 21.95 18.67 1.75
CA LYS A 99 23.11 18.76 0.85
C LYS A 99 24.45 18.36 1.49
N MET A 100 24.41 17.47 2.49
CA MET A 100 25.60 16.97 3.19
C MET A 100 26.37 15.93 2.35
N LEU A 101 25.72 15.38 1.33
CA LEU A 101 26.32 14.39 0.43
C LEU A 101 26.85 15.05 -0.83
N THR A 102 28.16 14.90 -1.06
CA THR A 102 28.75 15.27 -2.36
C THR A 102 28.39 14.24 -3.43
N ARG A 103 28.63 14.58 -4.70
CA ARG A 103 28.44 13.64 -5.81
C ARG A 103 29.23 12.34 -5.62
N LYS A 104 30.46 12.43 -5.12
CA LYS A 104 31.35 11.28 -4.86
C LYS A 104 30.79 10.37 -3.77
N GLU A 105 30.24 10.95 -2.71
CA GLU A 105 29.57 10.26 -1.60
C GLU A 105 28.38 9.43 -2.08
N ILE A 106 27.52 10.04 -2.91
CA ILE A 106 26.35 9.39 -3.48
C ILE A 106 26.76 8.19 -4.35
N LEU A 107 27.78 8.35 -5.20
CA LEU A 107 28.29 7.28 -6.05
C LEU A 107 28.94 6.14 -5.24
N LYS A 108 29.63 6.47 -4.14
CA LYS A 108 30.22 5.48 -3.24
C LYS A 108 29.14 4.67 -2.53
N PHE A 109 28.10 5.34 -2.00
CA PHE A 109 26.95 4.67 -1.40
C PHE A 109 26.24 3.74 -2.41
N LYS A 110 26.01 4.23 -3.63
CA LYS A 110 25.46 3.43 -4.74
C LYS A 110 26.31 2.20 -5.06
N SER A 111 27.63 2.35 -5.06
CA SER A 111 28.57 1.23 -5.29
C SER A 111 28.46 0.18 -4.19
N MET A 112 28.42 0.58 -2.93
CA MET A 112 28.18 -0.33 -1.80
C MET A 112 26.84 -1.06 -1.92
N LEU A 113 25.78 -0.34 -2.28
CA LEU A 113 24.45 -0.91 -2.48
C LEU A 113 24.42 -1.91 -3.65
N ASN A 114 25.13 -1.64 -4.73
CA ASN A 114 25.25 -2.57 -5.85
C ASN A 114 26.03 -3.83 -5.46
N LYS A 115 27.06 -3.71 -4.61
CA LYS A 115 27.81 -4.85 -4.06
C LYS A 115 26.93 -5.74 -3.17
N ALA A 116 26.08 -5.13 -2.34
CA ALA A 116 25.09 -5.84 -1.52
C ALA A 116 24.03 -6.58 -2.37
N LEU A 117 23.92 -6.26 -3.66
CA LEU A 117 22.91 -6.80 -4.57
C LEU A 117 23.49 -7.63 -5.72
N VAL A 118 24.77 -8.02 -5.69
CA VAL A 118 25.49 -8.62 -6.85
C VAL A 118 24.73 -9.75 -7.56
N GLY A 119 23.99 -10.59 -6.84
CA GLY A 119 23.15 -11.66 -7.43
C GLY A 119 21.81 -11.19 -8.03
N GLU A 120 21.31 -10.04 -7.62
CA GLU A 120 19.95 -9.53 -7.92
C GLU A 120 19.96 -8.31 -8.84
N LEU A 121 21.14 -7.82 -9.27
CA LEU A 121 21.27 -6.65 -10.14
C LEU A 121 20.50 -6.80 -11.47
N LYS A 122 20.37 -8.03 -11.98
CA LYS A 122 19.60 -8.34 -13.21
C LYS A 122 18.14 -7.88 -13.11
N LYS A 123 17.54 -7.95 -11.92
CA LYS A 123 16.16 -7.49 -11.66
C LYS A 123 15.96 -6.00 -11.93
N TYR A 124 17.03 -5.22 -11.75
CA TYR A 124 17.04 -3.78 -11.91
C TYR A 124 17.52 -3.33 -13.30
N GLY A 125 18.00 -4.25 -14.15
CA GLY A 125 18.55 -3.92 -15.47
C GLY A 125 17.53 -3.33 -16.46
N LYS A 126 16.24 -3.59 -16.25
CA LYS A 126 15.14 -3.02 -17.07
C LYS A 126 14.55 -1.73 -16.48
N CYS A 127 14.97 -1.33 -15.28
CA CYS A 127 14.45 -0.14 -14.64
C CYS A 127 15.12 1.11 -15.23
N LYS A 128 14.31 2.07 -15.69
CA LYS A 128 14.79 3.40 -16.04
C LYS A 128 14.85 4.25 -14.78
N PHE A 129 16.05 4.67 -14.38
CA PHE A 129 16.25 5.53 -13.24
C PHE A 129 16.43 6.98 -13.70
N GLU A 130 15.71 7.89 -13.08
CA GLU A 130 15.76 9.33 -13.40
C GLU A 130 17.06 9.98 -12.93
N ASN A 131 17.56 9.55 -11.77
CA ASN A 131 18.82 10.01 -11.17
C ASN A 131 19.34 8.96 -10.18
N ASP A 132 20.56 9.15 -9.66
CA ASP A 132 21.17 8.20 -8.73
C ASP A 132 20.43 8.07 -7.40
N ALA A 133 19.78 9.13 -6.92
CA ALA A 133 18.98 9.05 -5.71
C ALA A 133 17.76 8.14 -5.91
N HIS A 134 17.08 8.26 -7.05
CA HIS A 134 15.96 7.39 -7.42
C HIS A 134 16.42 5.92 -7.54
N GLU A 135 17.59 5.68 -8.16
CA GLU A 135 18.17 4.34 -8.22
C GLU A 135 18.48 3.78 -6.83
N ILE A 136 19.13 4.58 -5.97
CA ILE A 136 19.46 4.20 -4.60
C ILE A 136 18.20 3.85 -3.82
N TYR A 137 17.18 4.71 -3.82
CA TYR A 137 15.92 4.44 -3.10
C TYR A 137 15.23 3.17 -3.59
N THR A 138 15.24 2.94 -4.90
CA THR A 138 14.61 1.77 -5.50
C THR A 138 15.32 0.49 -5.10
N LYS A 139 16.66 0.50 -5.11
CA LYS A 139 17.49 -0.66 -4.75
C LYS A 139 17.54 -0.91 -3.25
N LEU A 140 17.57 0.14 -2.44
CA LEU A 140 17.62 0.05 -0.97
C LEU A 140 16.39 -0.66 -0.38
N LYS A 141 15.26 -0.65 -1.11
CA LYS A 141 14.04 -1.37 -0.73
C LYS A 141 14.11 -2.90 -0.98
N SER A 142 15.18 -3.40 -1.59
CA SER A 142 15.30 -4.82 -1.92
C SER A 142 15.25 -5.72 -0.68
N HIS A 143 14.48 -6.80 -0.77
CA HIS A 143 14.43 -7.84 0.27
C HIS A 143 15.65 -8.76 0.32
N HIS A 144 16.53 -8.64 -0.68
CA HIS A 144 17.71 -9.51 -0.84
C HIS A 144 18.98 -8.93 -0.22
N ILE A 145 18.91 -7.74 0.39
CA ILE A 145 20.04 -7.17 1.13
C ILE A 145 20.14 -7.86 2.48
N CYS A 146 21.30 -8.44 2.79
CA CYS A 146 21.55 -9.07 4.07
C CYS A 146 21.68 -8.03 5.20
N GLU A 147 21.46 -8.47 6.44
CA GLU A 147 21.56 -7.63 7.64
C GLU A 147 22.90 -6.89 7.73
N LYS A 148 24.02 -7.62 7.57
CA LYS A 148 25.38 -7.07 7.61
C LYS A 148 25.63 -5.99 6.56
N ASP A 149 25.11 -6.19 5.35
CA ASP A 149 25.28 -5.21 4.27
C ASP A 149 24.43 -3.96 4.53
N MET A 150 23.23 -4.14 5.10
CA MET A 150 22.38 -3.01 5.51
C MET A 150 23.02 -2.22 6.67
N GLU A 151 23.66 -2.88 7.64
CA GLU A 151 24.45 -2.24 8.69
C GLU A 151 25.61 -1.43 8.10
N ALA A 152 26.39 -2.00 7.18
CA ALA A 152 27.48 -1.28 6.52
C ALA A 152 27.00 -0.03 5.75
N LEU A 153 25.83 -0.11 5.10
CA LEU A 153 25.20 1.04 4.47
C LEU A 153 24.76 2.08 5.50
N LYS A 154 24.20 1.64 6.63
CA LYS A 154 23.79 2.52 7.73
C LYS A 154 24.98 3.28 8.32
N ASP A 155 26.05 2.57 8.64
CA ASP A 155 27.24 3.13 9.27
C ASP A 155 27.92 4.15 8.35
N TYR A 156 27.89 3.88 7.04
CA TYR A 156 28.37 4.84 6.06
C TYR A 156 27.57 6.15 6.08
N ILE A 157 26.23 6.08 6.13
CA ILE A 157 25.38 7.27 5.90
C ILE A 157 25.07 8.07 7.17
N THR A 158 25.12 7.42 8.33
CA THR A 158 24.76 8.02 9.63
C THR A 158 25.55 9.29 9.96
N PRO A 159 26.89 9.35 9.77
CA PRO A 159 27.67 10.55 10.07
C PRO A 159 27.19 11.79 9.32
N TYR A 160 26.78 11.65 8.05
CA TYR A 160 26.28 12.77 7.23
C TYR A 160 24.91 13.26 7.69
N ALA A 161 24.06 12.36 8.19
CA ALA A 161 22.78 12.72 8.77
C ALA A 161 22.95 13.43 10.12
N VAL A 162 23.87 12.96 10.98
CA VAL A 162 24.17 13.60 12.28
C VAL A 162 24.78 14.98 12.08
N ALA A 163 25.74 15.12 11.17
CA ALA A 163 26.32 16.42 10.81
C ALA A 163 25.23 17.45 10.47
N SER A 164 24.20 17.03 9.72
CA SER A 164 23.08 17.93 9.38
C SER A 164 22.28 18.42 10.58
N THR A 165 22.11 17.59 11.62
CA THR A 165 21.42 18.00 12.85
C THR A 165 22.23 19.00 13.67
N VAL A 166 23.56 18.88 13.66
CA VAL A 166 24.46 19.80 14.37
C VAL A 166 24.57 21.14 13.66
N TYR A 167 24.68 21.15 12.32
CA TYR A 167 24.70 22.38 11.53
C TYR A 167 23.41 23.21 11.68
N ASN A 168 22.25 22.55 11.80
CA ASN A 168 20.96 23.23 11.98
C ASN A 168 20.72 23.74 13.42
N MET A 169 21.57 23.36 14.40
CA MET A 169 21.50 23.83 15.79
C MET A 169 22.45 25.00 16.09
N GLN A 170 23.34 25.39 15.18
CA GLN A 170 24.17 26.57 15.37
C GLN A 170 23.31 27.84 15.20
N PRO A 171 23.22 28.71 16.23
CA PRO A 171 22.52 29.97 16.10
C PRO A 171 23.22 30.80 15.02
N THR A 172 22.48 31.21 14.00
CA THR A 172 22.96 32.15 12.99
C THR A 172 23.18 33.51 13.65
N SER A 173 24.35 33.73 14.26
CA SER A 173 24.81 35.07 14.61
C SER A 173 25.14 35.78 13.30
N LYS A 174 24.15 36.49 12.74
CA LYS A 174 24.41 37.44 11.67
C LYS A 174 25.37 38.50 12.23
N PRO A 175 26.56 38.74 11.64
CA PRO A 175 27.37 39.87 12.04
C PRO A 175 26.61 41.14 11.66
N TYR A 176 26.16 41.89 12.67
CA TYR A 176 25.59 43.21 12.47
C TYR A 176 26.69 44.11 11.87
N LEU A 177 26.50 44.52 10.61
CA LEU A 177 27.32 45.54 9.98
C LEU A 177 27.26 46.79 10.84
N LYS A 178 28.39 47.16 11.47
CA LYS A 178 28.55 48.45 12.15
C LYS A 178 28.50 49.53 11.07
N VAL A 179 27.38 50.25 10.99
CA VAL A 179 27.32 51.51 10.26
C VAL A 179 28.15 52.52 11.03
N ILE A 180 29.33 52.85 10.51
CA ILE A 180 30.14 53.96 11.00
C ILE A 180 29.49 55.23 10.43
N LYS A 181 29.07 56.14 11.31
CA LYS A 181 28.69 57.53 10.97
C LYS A 181 29.90 58.43 11.14
#